data_AF-A0AAE8ES51-F1
#
_entry.id   AF-A0AAE8ES51-F1
#
_cell.length_a   1.000
_cell.length_b   1.000
_cell.length_c   1.000
_cell.angle_alpha   90.00
_cell.angle_beta   90.00
_cell.angle_gamma   90.00
#
_symmetry.space_group_name_H-M   'P 1'
#
loop_
_entity.id
_entity.type
_entity.pdbx_description
1 polymer ?
#
loop_
_entity_poly.entity_id
_entity_poly.type
_entity_poly.pdbx_seq_one_letter_code
_entity_poly.pdbx_strand_id
1 'polypeptide(L)'
;MYSRTGSQAYARIGVESSVMSASPHQLIVLLFDGARSAMVRARILLQQGDIQGKGMALSKAINIITNGLKAGLDTEKGGELAENLSALYDYMTQRLMMANLHNDVKIIEEVEGLLENIADAWRQIGPNYQPAQEA
;
A
#
# COMPACT_ATOMS: atom_id res chain seq x y z
N MET A 1 -17.73 28.58 -4.09
CA MET A 1 -17.00 27.49 -3.39
C MET A 1 -17.80 26.17 -3.44
N TYR A 2 -18.01 25.54 -4.61
CA TYR A 2 -18.82 24.30 -4.71
C TYR A 2 -18.13 23.11 -5.40
N SER A 3 -16.84 23.21 -5.78
CA SER A 3 -16.16 22.17 -6.57
C SER A 3 -15.42 21.11 -5.73
N ARG A 4 -15.06 21.39 -4.47
CA ARG A 4 -14.28 20.45 -3.63
C ARG A 4 -15.09 19.29 -3.05
N THR A 5 -16.41 19.44 -2.87
CA THR A 5 -17.25 18.42 -2.24
C THR A 5 -17.60 17.29 -3.22
N GLY A 6 -17.79 17.62 -4.50
CA GLY A 6 -18.13 16.63 -5.54
C GLY A 6 -16.98 15.65 -5.81
N SER A 7 -15.75 16.14 -5.99
CA SER A 7 -14.58 15.29 -6.29
C SER A 7 -14.25 14.32 -5.15
N GLN A 8 -14.42 14.75 -3.89
CA GLN A 8 -14.26 13.87 -2.73
C GLN A 8 -15.36 12.80 -2.65
N ALA A 9 -16.60 13.13 -3.02
CA ALA A 9 -17.69 12.16 -3.10
C ALA A 9 -17.43 11.13 -4.21
N TYR A 10 -16.98 11.54 -5.41
CA TYR A 10 -16.61 10.61 -6.48
C TYR A 10 -15.45 9.70 -6.09
N ALA A 11 -14.41 10.23 -5.43
CA ALA A 11 -13.30 9.42 -4.94
C ALA A 11 -13.75 8.37 -3.90
N ARG A 12 -14.67 8.73 -3.00
CA ARG A 12 -15.25 7.77 -2.03
C ARG A 12 -16.11 6.72 -2.71
N ILE A 13 -17.03 7.12 -3.58
CA ILE A 13 -17.90 6.21 -4.33
C ILE A 13 -17.07 5.25 -5.20
N GLY A 14 -15.99 5.73 -5.83
CA GLY A 14 -15.08 4.90 -6.61
C GLY A 14 -14.40 3.82 -5.77
N VAL A 15 -13.92 4.16 -4.57
CA VAL A 15 -13.34 3.18 -3.64
C VAL A 15 -14.39 2.20 -3.12
N GLU A 16 -15.55 2.69 -2.66
CA GLU A 16 -16.63 1.83 -2.14
C GLU A 16 -17.17 0.87 -3.21
N SER A 17 -17.44 1.36 -4.42
CA SER A 17 -17.91 0.53 -5.54
C SER A 17 -16.88 -0.52 -5.96
N SER A 18 -15.59 -0.17 -5.95
CA SER A 18 -14.51 -1.12 -6.23
C SER A 18 -14.40 -2.18 -5.14
N VAL A 19 -14.53 -1.81 -3.86
CA VAL A 19 -14.47 -2.76 -2.72
C VAL A 19 -15.67 -3.70 -2.71
N MET A 20 -16.90 -3.21 -2.97
CA MET A 20 -18.11 -4.03 -2.92
C MET A 20 -18.18 -5.09 -4.03
N SER A 21 -17.47 -4.90 -5.13
CA SER A 21 -17.44 -5.82 -6.28
C SER A 21 -16.12 -6.58 -6.44
N ALA A 22 -15.11 -6.25 -5.63
CA ALA A 22 -13.79 -6.87 -5.70
C ALA A 22 -13.82 -8.31 -5.19
N SER A 23 -13.16 -9.21 -5.92
CA SER A 23 -12.79 -10.52 -5.41
C SER A 23 -11.79 -10.37 -4.24
N PRO A 24 -11.64 -11.38 -3.36
CA PRO A 24 -10.62 -11.35 -2.31
C PRO A 24 -9.20 -11.04 -2.84
N HIS A 25 -8.86 -11.57 -4.02
CA HIS A 25 -7.61 -11.28 -4.70
C HIS A 25 -7.46 -9.78 -5.04
N GLN A 26 -8.52 -9.18 -5.59
CA GLN A 26 -8.53 -7.78 -5.97
C GLN A 26 -8.50 -6.84 -4.75
N LEU A 27 -9.09 -7.24 -3.62
CA LEU A 27 -8.98 -6.46 -2.38
C LEU A 27 -7.53 -6.32 -1.91
N ILE A 28 -6.73 -7.37 -2.04
CA ILE A 28 -5.29 -7.31 -1.72
C ILE A 28 -4.54 -6.39 -2.70
N VAL A 29 -4.86 -6.44 -4.00
CA VAL A 29 -4.30 -5.49 -4.98
C VAL A 29 -4.61 -4.04 -4.61
N LEU A 30 -5.86 -3.74 -4.22
CA LEU A 30 -6.26 -2.41 -3.77
C LEU A 30 -5.51 -1.95 -2.50
N LEU A 31 -5.17 -2.87 -1.59
CA LEU A 31 -4.34 -2.56 -0.43
C LEU A 31 -2.90 -2.22 -0.85
N PHE A 32 -2.29 -2.98 -1.74
CA PHE A 32 -0.95 -2.66 -2.28
C PHE A 32 -0.93 -1.28 -2.94
N ASP A 33 -1.88 -1.00 -3.84
CA ASP A 33 -1.99 0.29 -4.53
C ASP A 33 -2.24 1.44 -3.54
N GLY A 34 -3.08 1.20 -2.53
CA GLY A 34 -3.38 2.17 -1.48
C GLY A 34 -2.17 2.52 -0.61
N ALA A 35 -1.37 1.53 -0.22
CA ALA A 35 -0.15 1.72 0.54
C ALA A 35 0.91 2.46 -0.30
N ARG A 36 1.14 2.05 -1.55
CA ARG A 36 2.06 2.72 -2.47
C ARG A 36 1.66 4.17 -2.72
N SER A 37 0.38 4.44 -2.99
CA SER A 37 -0.14 5.79 -3.17
C SER A 37 0.12 6.68 -1.94
N ALA A 38 -0.03 6.12 -0.74
CA ALA A 38 0.27 6.83 0.50
C ALA A 38 1.77 7.15 0.66
N MET A 39 2.66 6.23 0.29
CA MET A 39 4.11 6.44 0.30
C MET A 39 4.55 7.51 -0.71
N VAL A 40 4.06 7.43 -1.95
CA VAL A 40 4.32 8.45 -2.98
C VAL A 40 3.84 9.83 -2.51
N ARG A 41 2.65 9.90 -1.91
CA ARG A 41 2.13 11.15 -1.33
C ARG A 41 3.03 11.67 -0.20
N ALA A 42 3.56 10.79 0.65
CA ALA A 42 4.50 11.20 1.70
C ALA A 42 5.78 11.82 1.12
N ARG A 43 6.33 11.25 0.04
CA ARG A 43 7.51 11.79 -0.65
C ARG A 43 7.26 13.19 -1.21
N ILE A 44 6.11 13.39 -1.88
CA ILE A 44 5.70 14.69 -2.43
C ILE A 44 5.56 15.74 -1.31
N LEU A 45 4.89 15.39 -0.22
CA LEU A 45 4.67 16.31 0.92
C LEU A 45 5.99 16.66 1.62
N LEU A 46 6.90 15.70 1.74
CA LEU A 46 8.24 15.94 2.27
C LEU A 46 9.03 16.93 1.39
N GLN A 47 8.98 16.79 0.06
CA GLN A 47 9.61 17.74 -0.87
C GLN A 47 9.02 19.15 -0.76
N GLN A 48 7.73 19.26 -0.43
CA GLN A 48 7.04 20.53 -0.22
C GLN A 48 7.27 21.12 1.18
N GLY A 49 8.00 20.43 2.06
CA GLY A 49 8.21 20.85 3.45
C GLY A 49 7.00 20.62 4.38
N ASP A 50 5.95 19.95 3.91
CA ASP A 50 4.78 19.63 4.73
C ASP A 50 5.03 18.37 5.58
N ILE A 51 5.66 18.58 6.74
CA ILE A 51 6.03 17.51 7.67
C ILE A 51 4.80 16.84 8.30
N GLN A 52 3.75 17.61 8.60
CA GLN A 52 2.51 17.07 9.17
C GLN A 52 1.77 16.20 8.15
N GLY A 53 1.63 16.71 6.92
CA GLY A 53 1.02 15.99 5.81
C GLY A 53 1.77 14.71 5.48
N LYS A 54 3.11 14.76 5.43
CA LYS A 54 3.96 13.57 5.28
C LYS A 54 3.70 12.57 6.40
N GLY A 55 3.66 13.01 7.66
CA GLY A 55 3.38 12.14 8.81
C GLY A 55 2.04 11.41 8.67
N MET A 56 0.97 12.12 8.30
CA MET A 56 -0.34 11.51 8.06
C MET A 56 -0.32 10.50 6.91
N ALA A 57 0.41 10.79 5.82
CA ALA A 57 0.54 9.90 4.68
C ALA A 57 1.30 8.61 5.04
N LEU A 58 2.40 8.71 5.78
CA LEU A 58 3.15 7.54 6.26
C LEU A 58 2.35 6.71 7.27
N SER A 59 1.62 7.34 8.19
CA SER A 59 0.72 6.63 9.10
C SER A 59 -0.36 5.85 8.35
N LYS A 60 -0.88 6.40 7.24
CA LYS A 60 -1.82 5.68 6.37
C LYS A 60 -1.17 4.46 5.71
N ALA A 61 0.04 4.61 5.17
CA ALA A 61 0.77 3.49 4.56
C ALA A 61 1.02 2.37 5.58
N ILE A 62 1.52 2.72 6.78
CA ILE A 62 1.74 1.79 7.89
C ILE A 62 0.44 1.07 8.25
N ASN A 63 -0.67 1.79 8.43
CA ASN A 63 -1.95 1.19 8.78
C ASN A 63 -2.45 0.19 7.72
N ILE A 64 -2.24 0.47 6.43
CA ILE A 64 -2.60 -0.47 5.35
C ILE A 64 -1.73 -1.73 5.41
N ILE A 65 -0.42 -1.57 5.66
CA ILE A 65 0.51 -2.71 5.78
C ILE A 65 0.16 -3.57 7.01
N THR A 66 -0.03 -2.97 8.18
CA THR A 66 -0.24 -3.72 9.43
C THR A 66 -1.66 -4.26 9.55
N ASN A 67 -2.67 -3.41 9.30
CA ASN A 67 -4.07 -3.73 9.57
C ASN A 67 -4.84 -4.17 8.33
N GLY A 68 -4.22 -4.10 7.15
CA GLY A 68 -4.76 -4.65 5.91
C GLY A 68 -4.01 -5.90 5.48
N LEU A 69 -2.77 -5.73 5.01
CA LEU A 69 -1.98 -6.80 4.40
C LEU A 69 -1.55 -7.86 5.42
N LYS A 70 -0.88 -7.45 6.50
CA LYS A 70 -0.38 -8.37 7.52
C LYS A 70 -1.52 -9.07 8.27
N ALA A 71 -2.55 -8.32 8.64
CA ALA A 71 -3.75 -8.87 9.29
C ALA A 71 -4.51 -9.89 8.42
N GLY A 72 -4.34 -9.85 7.10
CA GLY A 72 -4.93 -10.80 6.17
C GLY A 72 -4.13 -12.10 5.97
N LEU A 73 -2.97 -12.25 6.61
CA LEU A 73 -2.17 -13.47 6.51
C LEU A 73 -2.80 -14.60 7.36
N ASP A 74 -2.99 -15.76 6.74
CA ASP A 74 -3.36 -16.99 7.43
C ASP A 74 -2.09 -17.76 7.80
N THR A 75 -1.64 -17.65 9.04
CA THR A 75 -0.41 -18.31 9.52
C THR A 75 -0.58 -19.82 9.68
N GLU A 76 -1.80 -20.31 9.87
CA GLU A 76 -2.06 -21.75 10.00
C GLU A 76 -1.94 -22.46 8.65
N LYS A 77 -2.50 -21.88 7.59
CA LYS A 77 -2.44 -22.45 6.24
C LYS A 77 -1.23 -22.01 5.43
N GLY A 78 -0.73 -20.80 5.67
CA GLY A 78 0.37 -20.21 4.91
C GLY A 78 1.76 -20.66 5.37
N GLY A 79 1.88 -21.24 6.58
CA GLY A 79 3.14 -21.77 7.11
C GLY A 79 4.30 -20.76 7.03
N GLU A 80 5.48 -21.26 6.63
CA GLU A 80 6.71 -20.47 6.52
C GLU A 80 6.57 -19.24 5.61
N LEU A 81 5.78 -19.31 4.54
CA LEU A 81 5.55 -18.17 3.65
C LEU A 81 4.82 -17.03 4.36
N ALA A 82 3.77 -17.35 5.12
CA ALA A 82 3.04 -16.35 5.89
C ALA A 82 3.92 -15.73 6.98
N GLU A 83 4.77 -16.52 7.64
CA GLU A 83 5.72 -16.01 8.63
C GLU A 83 6.76 -15.06 8.01
N ASN A 84 7.33 -15.42 6.86
CA ASN A 84 8.29 -14.58 6.14
C ASN A 84 7.66 -13.26 5.66
N LEU A 85 6.43 -13.31 5.13
CA LEU A 85 5.68 -12.11 4.74
C LEU A 85 5.36 -11.22 5.95
N SER A 86 4.96 -11.84 7.07
CA SER A 86 4.69 -11.13 8.33
C SER A 86 5.92 -10.38 8.82
N ALA A 87 7.10 -11.03 8.83
CA ALA A 87 8.37 -10.42 9.20
C ALA A 87 8.78 -9.29 8.25
N LEU A 88 8.55 -9.46 6.94
CA LEU A 88 8.84 -8.44 5.95
C LEU A 88 7.93 -7.20 6.13
N TYR A 89 6.64 -7.39 6.43
CA TYR A 89 5.73 -6.28 6.73
C TYR A 89 6.08 -5.56 8.04
N ASP A 90 6.61 -6.27 9.04
CA ASP A 90 7.14 -5.64 10.25
C ASP A 90 8.36 -4.78 9.96
N TYR A 91 9.30 -5.29 9.16
CA TYR A 91 10.45 -4.54 8.71
C TYR A 91 10.04 -3.26 7.98
N MET A 92 9.15 -3.36 6.99
CA MET A 92 8.64 -2.20 6.25
C MET A 92 8.01 -1.16 7.18
N THR A 93 7.21 -1.60 8.15
CA THR A 93 6.57 -0.73 9.14
C THR A 93 7.59 0.04 9.96
N GLN A 94 8.60 -0.66 10.49
CA GLN A 94 9.69 -0.03 11.26
C GLN A 94 10.48 0.96 10.40
N ARG A 95 10.78 0.61 9.15
CA ARG A 95 11.47 1.50 8.20
C ARG A 95 10.65 2.77 7.93
N LEU A 96 9.35 2.67 7.67
CA LEU A 96 8.50 3.85 7.46
C LEU A 96 8.41 4.74 8.71
N MET A 97 8.44 4.18 9.92
CA MET A 97 8.55 4.97 11.15
C MET A 97 9.89 5.72 11.22
N MET A 98 11.00 5.08 10.84
CA MET A 98 12.31 5.73 10.76
C MET A 98 12.36 6.82 9.68
N ALA A 99 11.76 6.58 8.53
CA ALA A 99 11.59 7.58 7.47
C ALA A 99 10.82 8.80 7.97
N ASN A 100 9.75 8.56 8.73
CA ASN A 100 8.96 9.63 9.32
C ASN A 100 9.76 10.46 10.34
N LEU A 101 10.51 9.80 11.22
CA LEU A 101 11.29 10.43 12.28
C LEU A 101 12.46 11.26 11.71
N HIS A 102 13.18 10.72 10.73
CA HIS A 102 14.39 11.33 10.18
C HIS A 102 14.15 12.17 8.91
N ASN A 103 12.92 12.21 8.41
CA ASN A 103 12.59 12.82 7.12
C ASN A 103 13.42 12.26 5.96
N ASP A 104 13.66 10.94 5.96
CA ASP A 104 14.51 10.29 4.97
C ASP A 104 13.66 9.68 3.85
N VAL A 105 13.70 10.33 2.68
CA VAL A 105 12.98 9.91 1.48
C VAL A 105 13.47 8.57 0.93
N LYS A 106 14.75 8.23 1.11
CA LYS A 106 15.33 6.99 0.57
C LYS A 106 14.75 5.76 1.26
N ILE A 107 14.44 5.88 2.55
CA ILE A 107 13.77 4.82 3.29
C ILE A 107 12.36 4.58 2.75
N ILE A 108 11.65 5.64 2.34
CA ILE A 108 10.33 5.50 1.71
C ILE A 108 10.45 4.76 0.38
N GLU A 109 11.45 5.11 -0.44
CA GLU A 109 11.71 4.47 -1.74
C GLU A 109 12.10 3.00 -1.61
N GLU A 110 12.90 2.65 -0.60
CA GLU A 110 13.23 1.25 -0.28
C GLU A 110 11.97 0.43 0.02
N VAL A 111 11.10 0.95 0.89
CA VAL A 111 9.85 0.24 1.26
C VAL A 111 8.89 0.18 0.07
N GLU A 112 8.80 1.23 -0.76
CA GLU A 112 8.05 1.19 -2.02
C GLU A 112 8.53 0.03 -2.92
N GLY A 113 9.84 -0.13 -3.08
CA GLY A 113 10.42 -1.21 -3.90
C GLY A 113 10.13 -2.60 -3.33
N LEU A 114 10.28 -2.78 -2.01
CA LEU A 114 9.96 -4.05 -1.37
C LEU A 114 8.47 -4.40 -1.51
N LEU A 115 7.58 -3.43 -1.32
CA LEU A 115 6.15 -3.63 -1.42
C LEU A 115 5.73 -3.96 -2.86
N GLU A 116 6.33 -3.27 -3.85
CA GLU A 116 6.02 -3.49 -5.26
C GLU A 116 6.42 -4.88 -5.73
N ASN A 117 7.57 -5.40 -5.30
CA ASN A 117 7.99 -6.76 -5.64
C ASN A 117 6.95 -7.81 -5.23
N ILE A 118 6.34 -7.64 -4.04
CA ILE A 118 5.27 -8.53 -3.55
C ILE A 118 3.99 -8.29 -4.33
N ALA A 119 3.64 -7.02 -4.58
CA ALA A 119 2.45 -6.65 -5.32
C ALA A 119 2.45 -7.22 -6.74
N ASP A 120 3.59 -7.16 -7.42
CA ASP A 120 3.77 -7.73 -8.77
C ASP A 120 3.65 -9.25 -8.77
N ALA A 121 4.31 -9.92 -7.83
CA ALA A 121 4.16 -11.37 -7.66
C ALA A 121 2.69 -11.77 -7.39
N TRP A 122 1.99 -10.98 -6.57
CA TRP A 122 0.57 -11.21 -6.30
C TRP A 122 -0.29 -10.99 -7.55
N ARG A 123 -0.10 -9.90 -8.30
CA ARG A 123 -0.86 -9.63 -9.54
C ARG A 123 -0.69 -10.75 -10.58
N GLN A 124 0.47 -11.39 -10.65
CA GLN A 124 0.75 -12.48 -11.59
C GLN A 124 -0.04 -13.76 -11.32
N ILE A 125 -0.50 -14.00 -10.08
CA ILE A 125 -1.33 -15.16 -9.73
C ILE A 125 -2.82 -14.85 -9.78
N GLY A 126 -3.20 -13.67 -10.29
CA GLY A 126 -4.59 -13.26 -10.41
C GLY A 126 -5.35 -14.05 -11.47
N PRO A 127 -6.68 -14.26 -11.30
CA PRO A 127 -7.49 -15.07 -12.20
C PRO A 127 -7.57 -14.53 -13.64
N ASN A 128 -7.22 -13.26 -13.85
CA ASN A 128 -7.21 -12.60 -15.16
C ASN A 128 -5.80 -12.25 -15.66
N TYR A 129 -4.75 -12.83 -15.07
CA TYR A 129 -3.38 -12.58 -15.56
C TYR A 129 -3.21 -13.15 -16.96
N GLN A 130 -3.06 -12.27 -17.94
CA GLN A 130 -2.57 -12.62 -19.27
C GLN A 130 -1.08 -12.23 -19.31
N PRO A 131 -0.15 -13.20 -19.44
CA PRO A 131 1.25 -12.85 -19.67
C PRO A 131 1.31 -11.99 -20.93
N ALA A 132 1.98 -10.84 -20.84
CA ALA A 132 2.24 -10.01 -22.01
C ALA A 132 2.89 -10.91 -23.06
N GLN A 133 2.20 -11.09 -24.20
CA GLN A 133 2.68 -11.93 -25.30
C GLN A 133 4.12 -11.50 -25.62
N GLU A 134 5.06 -12.44 -25.44
CA GLU A 134 6.44 -12.29 -25.92
C GLU A 134 6.37 -11.97 -27.42
N ALA A 135 6.79 -10.77 -27.78
CA ALA A 135 6.96 -10.31 -29.16
C ALA A 135 8.43 -10.28 -29.52
#